data_AF-A0A1X0JD24-F1
#
_entry.id   AF-A0A1X0JD24-F1
#
_cell.length_a   1.000
_cell.length_b   1.000
_cell.length_c   1.000
_cell.angle_alpha   90.00
_cell.angle_beta   90.00
_cell.angle_gamma   90.00
#
_symmetry.space_group_name_H-M   'P 1'
#
loop_
_entity.id
_entity.type
_entity.pdbx_description
1 polymer ?
#
loop_
_entity_poly.entity_id
_entity_poly.type
_entity_poly.pdbx_seq_one_letter_code
_entity_poly.pdbx_strand_id
1 'polypeptide(L)'
;MSQPQLQAGHWYLVHAEDGHGSIRAYMADGGWYPAHPAPTTVVCEMSRTQHPDNVELGEDGEDFTVTGWDQLVIEHQYPPAAAEPRLARAIRASAERLCIASGKDWDPAWTWDQDTEPEITTNRHVAFLMIACDLVRQAGGDHPVVRDWDDVVAALGPPEGIFRPRRWPTEPVPGSVPLPHAS
;
A
#
# COMPACT_ATOMS: atom_id res chain seq x y z
N MET A 1 12.79 16.70 3.47
CA MET A 1 11.64 16.11 2.75
C MET A 1 10.54 17.17 2.70
N SER A 2 9.86 17.31 1.56
CA SER A 2 8.68 18.19 1.45
C SER A 2 7.53 17.64 2.29
N GLN A 3 6.68 18.52 2.78
CA GLN A 3 5.49 18.13 3.54
C GLN A 3 4.49 17.45 2.59
N PRO A 4 3.88 16.30 2.99
CA PRO A 4 2.79 15.69 2.23
C PRO A 4 1.60 16.62 2.07
N GLN A 5 0.94 16.54 0.91
CA GLN A 5 -0.07 17.49 0.45
C GLN A 5 -1.25 16.76 -0.19
N LEU A 6 -2.47 17.11 0.21
CA LEU A 6 -3.72 16.61 -0.36
C LEU A 6 -4.20 17.50 -1.51
N GLN A 7 -4.65 16.88 -2.59
CA GLN A 7 -5.16 17.53 -3.79
C GLN A 7 -6.61 17.07 -4.03
N ALA A 8 -7.51 18.02 -4.26
CA ALA A 8 -8.90 17.70 -4.56
C ALA A 8 -8.99 16.92 -5.89
N GLY A 9 -9.82 15.87 -5.92
CA GLY A 9 -9.98 14.97 -7.06
C GLY A 9 -8.95 13.84 -7.13
N HIS A 10 -7.97 13.81 -6.22
CA HIS A 10 -6.98 12.75 -6.15
C HIS A 10 -7.41 11.65 -5.17
N TRP A 11 -6.79 10.48 -5.30
CA TRP A 11 -7.08 9.31 -4.51
C TRP A 11 -5.93 9.00 -3.57
N TYR A 12 -6.25 8.55 -2.36
CA TYR A 12 -5.29 8.31 -1.31
C TYR A 12 -5.58 6.98 -0.62
N LEU A 13 -4.53 6.27 -0.24
CA LEU A 13 -4.66 5.17 0.71
C LEU A 13 -4.73 5.77 2.11
N VAL A 14 -5.82 5.50 2.81
CA VAL A 14 -6.09 6.02 4.15
C VAL A 14 -6.48 4.90 5.10
N HIS A 15 -6.21 5.06 6.39
CA HIS A 15 -6.70 4.14 7.42
C HIS A 15 -7.73 4.82 8.31
N ALA A 16 -8.70 4.05 8.78
CA ALA A 16 -9.61 4.45 9.84
C ALA A 16 -9.14 3.92 11.21
N GLU A 17 -9.79 4.36 12.29
CA GLU A 17 -9.46 4.00 13.67
C GLU A 17 -9.60 2.50 13.97
N ASP A 18 -10.46 1.81 13.21
CA ASP A 18 -10.61 0.35 13.25
C ASP A 18 -9.45 -0.42 12.60
N GLY A 19 -8.45 0.30 12.08
CA GLY A 19 -7.27 -0.26 11.41
C GLY A 19 -7.49 -0.63 9.95
N HIS A 20 -8.70 -0.41 9.41
CA HIS A 20 -9.04 -0.76 8.03
C HIS A 20 -8.49 0.27 7.03
N GLY A 21 -7.69 -0.21 6.08
CA GLY A 21 -7.17 0.59 4.96
C GLY A 21 -8.22 0.74 3.86
N SER A 22 -8.29 1.89 3.19
CA SER A 22 -9.16 2.05 2.01
C SER A 22 -8.62 3.11 1.07
N ILE A 23 -8.93 2.98 -0.22
CA ILE A 23 -8.57 3.99 -1.22
C ILE A 23 -9.75 4.97 -1.34
N ARG A 24 -9.51 6.25 -1.04
CA ARG A 24 -10.54 7.28 -0.99
C ARG A 24 -10.17 8.52 -1.77
N ALA A 25 -11.17 9.17 -2.35
CA ALA A 25 -10.98 10.45 -3.02
C ALA A 25 -11.01 11.59 -1.99
N TYR A 26 -10.08 12.54 -2.13
CA TYR A 26 -10.15 13.82 -1.42
C TYR A 26 -10.96 14.82 -2.25
N MET A 27 -11.94 15.46 -1.62
CA MET A 27 -12.96 16.25 -2.31
C MET A 27 -12.65 17.76 -2.20
N ALA A 28 -13.21 18.55 -3.13
CA ALA A 28 -12.95 19.99 -3.20
C ALA A 28 -13.51 20.79 -2.00
N ASP A 29 -14.44 20.20 -1.25
CA ASP A 29 -14.98 20.75 0.00
C ASP A 29 -14.08 20.47 1.22
N GLY A 30 -12.94 19.81 1.02
CA GLY A 30 -12.02 19.41 2.08
C GLY A 30 -12.39 18.10 2.77
N GLY A 31 -13.40 17.38 2.26
CA GLY A 31 -13.87 16.10 2.78
C GLY A 31 -13.27 14.88 2.07
N TRP A 32 -13.68 13.70 2.53
CA TRP A 32 -13.34 12.40 1.94
C TRP A 32 -14.56 11.77 1.28
N TYR A 33 -14.35 11.01 0.22
CA TYR A 33 -15.36 10.12 -0.34
C TYR A 33 -14.85 8.66 -0.38
N PRO A 34 -15.53 7.71 0.29
CA PRO A 34 -16.65 7.91 1.21
C PRO A 34 -16.28 8.74 2.45
N ALA A 35 -17.26 9.47 3.01
CA ALA A 35 -17.03 10.39 4.13
C ALA A 35 -16.86 9.69 5.49
N HIS A 36 -17.47 8.51 5.65
CA HIS A 36 -17.48 7.78 6.93
C HIS A 36 -16.98 6.34 6.76
N PRO A 37 -16.26 5.80 7.76
CA PRO A 37 -15.68 6.52 8.91
C PRO A 37 -14.61 7.52 8.46
N ALA A 38 -14.38 8.61 9.20
CA ALA A 38 -13.33 9.56 8.83
C ALA A 38 -11.95 8.89 8.93
N PRO A 39 -11.03 9.11 7.98
CA PRO A 39 -9.70 8.55 8.08
C PRO A 39 -8.91 9.21 9.21
N THR A 40 -8.16 8.39 9.95
CA THR A 40 -7.25 8.82 11.01
C THR A 40 -5.84 9.06 10.48
N THR A 41 -5.43 8.33 9.44
CA THR A 41 -4.11 8.50 8.79
C THR A 41 -4.21 8.44 7.27
N VAL A 42 -3.26 9.09 6.61
CA VAL A 42 -3.08 9.06 5.15
C VAL A 42 -1.68 8.51 4.87
N VAL A 43 -1.63 7.41 4.10
CA VAL A 43 -0.39 6.68 3.83
C VAL A 43 0.34 7.29 2.64
N CYS A 44 -0.31 7.31 1.49
CA CYS A 44 0.24 7.86 0.25
C CYS A 44 -0.87 8.22 -0.75
N GLU A 45 -0.51 8.95 -1.80
CA GLU A 45 -1.36 9.12 -2.98
C GLU A 45 -1.41 7.82 -3.79
N MET A 46 -2.56 7.53 -4.39
CA MET A 46 -2.81 6.38 -5.24
C MET A 46 -3.19 6.88 -6.64
N SER A 47 -2.32 6.69 -7.62
CA SER A 47 -2.58 7.10 -9.01
C SER A 47 -3.42 6.04 -9.73
N ARG A 48 -4.39 6.47 -10.55
CA ARG A 48 -5.15 5.58 -11.46
C ARG A 48 -4.49 5.36 -12.82
N THR A 49 -3.48 6.16 -13.14
CA THR A 49 -2.82 6.18 -14.45
C THR A 49 -1.32 6.03 -14.31
N GLN A 50 -0.63 5.79 -15.42
CA GLN A 50 0.81 5.91 -15.46
C GLN A 50 1.20 7.34 -15.06
N HIS A 51 2.10 7.46 -14.09
CA HIS A 51 2.64 8.73 -13.62
C HIS A 51 4.14 8.54 -13.33
N PRO A 52 5.03 9.52 -13.62
CA PRO A 52 6.46 9.41 -13.33
C PRO A 52 6.78 9.17 -11.85
N ASP A 53 5.92 9.66 -10.95
CA ASP A 53 6.06 9.47 -9.50
C ASP A 53 5.50 8.14 -8.98
N ASN A 54 4.92 7.29 -9.84
CA ASN A 54 4.49 5.96 -9.42
C ASN A 54 5.70 5.18 -8.91
N VAL A 55 5.52 4.47 -7.80
CA VAL A 55 6.55 3.59 -7.27
C VAL A 55 6.46 2.27 -8.01
N GLU A 56 7.28 2.14 -9.04
CA GLU A 56 7.55 0.88 -9.71
C GLU A 56 8.72 0.18 -8.99
N LEU A 57 8.61 -1.13 -8.81
CA LEU A 57 9.77 -1.97 -8.51
C LEU A 57 10.36 -2.34 -9.87
N GLY A 58 11.69 -2.36 -10.00
CA GLY A 58 12.38 -2.51 -11.30
C GLY A 58 11.87 -3.70 -12.12
N GLU A 59 11.96 -3.59 -13.46
CA GLU A 59 11.55 -4.64 -14.41
C GLU A 59 12.36 -5.94 -14.25
N ASP A 60 13.48 -5.91 -13.54
CA ASP A 60 14.24 -7.09 -13.09
C ASP A 60 13.49 -7.90 -11.98
N GLY A 61 12.20 -7.58 -11.78
CA GLY A 61 11.37 -7.81 -10.61
C GLY A 61 10.80 -9.20 -10.39
N GLU A 62 11.61 -10.25 -10.52
CA GLU A 62 11.35 -11.54 -9.86
C GLU A 62 12.31 -11.85 -8.69
N ASP A 63 13.42 -11.11 -8.55
CA ASP A 63 14.53 -11.47 -7.64
C ASP A 63 14.57 -10.70 -6.30
N PHE A 64 13.42 -10.36 -5.71
CA PHE A 64 13.40 -10.00 -4.28
C PHE A 64 12.93 -11.21 -3.45
N THR A 65 13.78 -11.63 -2.52
CA THR A 65 13.46 -12.73 -1.60
C THR A 65 12.48 -12.23 -0.55
N VAL A 66 11.35 -12.93 -0.39
CA VAL A 66 10.50 -12.79 0.79
C VAL A 66 11.29 -13.38 1.94
N THR A 67 11.67 -12.55 2.91
CA THR A 67 12.42 -13.05 4.07
C THR A 67 11.55 -14.02 4.87
N GLY A 68 12.16 -14.91 5.66
CA GLY A 68 11.39 -15.80 6.53
C GLY A 68 10.49 -15.03 7.52
N TRP A 69 10.91 -13.81 7.87
CA TRP A 69 10.14 -12.91 8.73
C TRP A 69 8.96 -12.25 8.02
N ASP A 70 9.16 -11.77 6.79
CA ASP A 70 8.06 -11.29 5.95
C ASP A 70 7.01 -12.38 5.79
N GLN A 71 7.46 -13.60 5.47
CA GLN A 71 6.58 -14.75 5.28
C GLN A 71 5.74 -15.02 6.54
N LEU A 72 6.38 -15.04 7.72
CA LEU A 72 5.70 -15.29 8.98
C LEU A 72 4.61 -14.24 9.27
N VAL A 73 4.92 -12.96 9.06
CA VAL A 73 3.94 -11.87 9.26
C VAL A 73 2.80 -11.98 8.25
N ILE A 74 3.12 -12.20 6.97
CA ILE A 74 2.13 -12.29 5.90
C ILE A 74 1.19 -13.47 6.11
N GLU A 75 1.71 -14.65 6.43
CA GLU A 75 0.90 -15.84 6.66
C GLU A 75 0.03 -15.71 7.91
N HIS A 76 0.55 -15.09 8.96
CA HIS A 76 -0.23 -14.80 10.15
C HIS A 76 -1.38 -13.84 9.86
N GLN A 77 -1.08 -12.74 9.17
CA GLN A 77 -2.06 -11.69 8.88
C GLN A 77 -3.00 -12.07 7.75
N TYR A 78 -2.59 -12.92 6.81
CA TYR A 78 -3.37 -13.38 5.66
C TYR A 78 -3.05 -14.86 5.34
N PRO A 79 -3.69 -15.81 6.05
CA PRO A 79 -3.44 -17.25 5.91
C PRO A 79 -3.47 -17.83 4.49
N PRO A 80 -4.30 -17.33 3.53
CA PRO A 80 -4.26 -17.82 2.16
C PRO A 80 -2.88 -17.73 1.48
N ALA A 81 -2.02 -16.81 1.93
CA ALA A 81 -0.66 -16.66 1.40
C ALA A 81 0.26 -17.86 1.69
N ALA A 82 -0.03 -18.67 2.72
CA ALA A 82 0.76 -19.87 3.03
C ALA A 82 0.65 -20.95 1.94
N ALA A 83 -0.47 -20.97 1.21
CA ALA A 83 -0.71 -21.94 0.14
C ALA A 83 -0.22 -21.44 -1.24
N GLU A 84 0.03 -20.13 -1.40
CA GLU A 84 0.36 -19.50 -2.69
C GLU A 84 1.57 -18.55 -2.57
N PRO A 85 2.80 -19.01 -2.87
CA PRO A 85 4.00 -18.21 -2.75
C PRO A 85 4.03 -16.94 -3.62
N ARG A 86 3.27 -16.89 -4.73
CA ARG A 86 3.17 -15.68 -5.55
C ARG A 86 2.37 -14.57 -4.84
N LEU A 87 1.41 -14.96 -4.02
CA LEU A 87 0.59 -14.04 -3.23
C LEU A 87 1.40 -13.38 -2.12
N ALA A 88 2.21 -14.15 -1.40
CA ALA A 88 3.13 -13.61 -0.40
C ALA A 88 4.13 -12.61 -1.03
N ARG A 89 4.68 -12.94 -2.20
CA ARG A 89 5.52 -12.03 -2.99
C ARG A 89 4.81 -10.75 -3.39
N ALA A 90 3.57 -10.85 -3.90
CA ALA A 90 2.78 -9.69 -4.30
C ALA A 90 2.46 -8.78 -3.11
N ILE A 91 2.14 -9.35 -1.94
CA ILE A 91 1.90 -8.60 -0.70
C ILE A 91 3.16 -7.87 -0.26
N ARG A 92 4.30 -8.55 -0.18
CA ARG A 92 5.59 -7.93 0.17
C ARG A 92 5.95 -6.80 -0.80
N ALA A 93 5.78 -7.03 -2.09
CA ALA A 93 6.02 -6.01 -3.13
C ALA A 93 5.11 -4.78 -2.95
N SER A 94 3.83 -5.00 -2.64
CA SER A 94 2.89 -3.94 -2.35
C SER A 94 3.30 -3.14 -1.11
N ALA A 95 3.70 -3.83 -0.03
CA ALA A 95 4.18 -3.22 1.20
C ALA A 95 5.41 -2.32 0.97
N GLU A 96 6.40 -2.80 0.20
CA GLU A 96 7.58 -2.02 -0.16
C GLU A 96 7.20 -0.76 -0.95
N ARG A 97 6.35 -0.88 -1.98
CA ARG A 97 5.90 0.27 -2.77
C ARG A 97 5.19 1.30 -1.93
N LEU A 98 4.31 0.87 -1.00
CA LEU A 98 3.61 1.75 -0.08
C LEU A 98 4.56 2.46 0.89
N CYS A 99 5.56 1.73 1.41
CA CYS A 99 6.60 2.30 2.28
C CYS A 99 7.34 3.43 1.55
N ILE A 100 7.84 3.15 0.34
CA ILE A 100 8.56 4.12 -0.49
C ILE A 100 7.67 5.30 -0.90
N ALA A 101 6.41 5.04 -1.27
CA ALA A 101 5.45 6.08 -1.64
C ALA A 101 5.16 7.04 -0.48
N SER A 102 5.14 6.51 0.76
CA SER A 102 5.01 7.31 1.97
C SER A 102 6.26 8.13 2.32
N GLY A 103 7.35 7.99 1.55
CA GLY A 103 8.62 8.71 1.77
C GLY A 103 9.56 8.02 2.76
N LYS A 104 9.40 6.70 2.98
CA LYS A 104 10.21 5.91 3.91
C LYS A 104 11.02 4.86 3.16
N ASP A 105 12.16 4.48 3.73
CA ASP A 105 12.99 3.41 3.17
C ASP A 105 12.50 2.04 3.62
N TRP A 106 12.44 1.10 2.69
CA TRP A 106 12.21 -0.31 2.98
C TRP A 106 13.52 -0.99 3.40
N ASP A 107 13.47 -1.82 4.44
CA ASP A 107 14.62 -2.62 4.87
C ASP A 107 14.54 -4.02 4.25
N PRO A 108 15.31 -4.32 3.19
CA PRO A 108 15.24 -5.63 2.53
C PRO A 108 15.81 -6.77 3.40
N ALA A 109 16.55 -6.45 4.45
CA ALA A 109 17.18 -7.41 5.35
C ALA A 109 16.56 -7.37 6.75
N TRP A 110 15.30 -6.92 6.86
CA TRP A 110 14.61 -6.81 8.13
C TRP A 110 14.59 -8.15 8.87
N THR A 111 14.91 -8.10 10.15
CA THR A 111 14.85 -9.23 11.06
C THR A 111 14.21 -8.80 12.38
N TRP A 112 13.52 -9.72 13.04
CA TRP A 112 12.98 -9.52 14.38
C TRP A 112 13.75 -10.37 15.38
N ASP A 113 14.10 -9.77 16.51
CA ASP A 113 14.62 -10.47 17.67
C ASP A 113 13.45 -10.99 18.51
N GLN A 114 13.24 -12.31 18.53
CA GLN A 114 12.14 -12.98 19.23
C GLN A 114 12.15 -12.73 20.74
N ASP A 115 13.30 -12.35 21.30
CA ASP A 115 13.49 -12.13 22.73
C ASP A 115 13.05 -10.71 23.18
N THR A 116 12.68 -9.84 22.23
CA THR A 116 12.12 -8.51 22.53
C THR A 116 10.59 -8.57 22.55
N GLU A 117 9.96 -8.22 23.68
CA GLU A 117 8.49 -8.18 23.85
C GLU A 117 7.77 -7.46 22.69
N PRO A 118 6.50 -7.83 22.41
CA PRO A 118 5.87 -7.62 21.12
C PRO A 118 5.36 -6.18 20.97
N GLU A 119 6.13 -5.34 20.30
CA GLU A 119 5.55 -4.26 19.51
C GLU A 119 5.71 -4.52 18.02
N ILE A 120 5.42 -5.76 17.59
CA ILE A 120 5.25 -6.13 16.18
C ILE A 120 4.31 -5.12 15.48
N THR A 121 3.35 -4.55 16.20
CA THR A 121 2.39 -3.55 15.71
C THR A 121 2.95 -2.13 15.55
N THR A 122 4.09 -1.78 16.17
CA THR A 122 4.72 -0.44 16.00
C THR A 122 5.90 -0.47 15.03
N ASN A 123 6.37 -1.66 14.66
CA ASN A 123 7.40 -1.80 13.65
C ASN A 123 6.87 -1.35 12.26
N ARG A 124 7.54 -0.36 11.66
CA ARG A 124 7.17 0.20 10.36
C ARG A 124 7.07 -0.86 9.25
N HIS A 125 8.04 -1.77 9.18
CA HIS A 125 8.11 -2.79 8.15
C HIS A 125 6.89 -3.71 8.22
N VAL A 126 6.58 -4.16 9.44
CA VAL A 126 5.38 -4.95 9.73
C VAL A 126 4.10 -4.17 9.44
N ALA A 127 4.04 -2.89 9.80
CA ALA A 127 2.88 -2.06 9.53
C ALA A 127 2.54 -2.04 8.03
N PHE A 128 3.53 -1.83 7.15
CA PHE A 128 3.28 -1.86 5.70
C PHE A 128 2.90 -3.26 5.17
N LEU A 129 3.44 -4.33 5.75
CA LEU A 129 2.99 -5.69 5.43
C LEU A 129 1.52 -5.88 5.80
N MET A 130 1.10 -5.43 6.99
CA MET A 130 -0.29 -5.50 7.45
C MET A 130 -1.23 -4.70 6.55
N ILE A 131 -0.83 -3.49 6.15
CA ILE A 131 -1.57 -2.66 5.19
C ILE A 131 -1.77 -3.40 3.86
N ALA A 132 -0.69 -3.98 3.32
CA ALA A 132 -0.73 -4.72 2.07
C ALA A 132 -1.62 -5.97 2.15
N CYS A 133 -1.53 -6.73 3.24
CA CYS A 133 -2.42 -7.86 3.51
C CYS A 133 -3.89 -7.45 3.54
N ASP A 134 -4.21 -6.34 4.21
CA ASP A 134 -5.57 -5.81 4.31
C ASP A 134 -6.14 -5.43 2.93
N LEU A 135 -5.35 -4.72 2.11
CA LEU A 135 -5.73 -4.37 0.75
C LEU A 135 -5.97 -5.59 -0.13
N VAL A 136 -5.12 -6.61 -0.04
CA VAL A 136 -5.28 -7.86 -0.80
C VAL A 136 -6.52 -8.60 -0.34
N ARG A 137 -6.78 -8.68 0.97
CA ARG A 137 -8.01 -9.28 1.51
C ARG A 137 -9.25 -8.55 1.01
N GLN A 138 -9.25 -7.22 0.97
CA GLN A 138 -10.40 -6.46 0.47
C GLN A 138 -10.65 -6.69 -1.03
N ALA A 139 -9.59 -6.80 -1.82
CA ALA A 139 -9.70 -6.99 -3.26
C ALA A 139 -10.04 -8.44 -3.65
N GLY A 140 -9.50 -9.43 -2.93
CA GLY A 140 -9.55 -10.85 -3.31
C GLY A 140 -10.30 -11.77 -2.34
N GLY A 141 -10.76 -11.26 -1.20
CA GLY A 141 -11.38 -12.06 -0.13
C GLY A 141 -10.40 -13.08 0.47
N ASP A 142 -10.93 -14.24 0.89
CA ASP A 142 -10.13 -15.35 1.46
C ASP A 142 -9.60 -16.33 0.39
N HIS A 143 -10.00 -16.14 -0.88
CA HIS A 143 -9.61 -16.98 -2.01
C HIS A 143 -9.15 -16.12 -3.19
N PRO A 144 -8.06 -15.35 -3.02
CA PRO A 144 -7.59 -14.48 -4.07
C PRO A 144 -7.09 -15.31 -5.25
N VAL A 145 -7.35 -14.83 -6.46
CA VAL A 145 -6.85 -15.46 -7.69
C VAL A 145 -5.74 -14.59 -8.25
N VAL A 146 -4.51 -15.11 -8.23
CA VAL A 146 -3.37 -14.48 -8.88
C VAL A 146 -3.44 -14.81 -10.37
N ARG A 147 -3.51 -13.78 -11.23
CA ARG A 147 -3.56 -13.93 -12.68
C ARG A 147 -2.46 -13.13 -13.34
N ASP A 148 -2.03 -13.63 -14.49
CA ASP A 148 -1.15 -12.88 -15.38
C ASP A 148 -1.89 -11.67 -15.97
N TRP A 149 -1.17 -10.59 -16.18
CA TRP A 149 -1.75 -9.35 -16.68
C TRP A 149 -2.34 -9.52 -18.09
N ASP A 150 -1.64 -10.22 -18.98
CA ASP A 150 -2.07 -10.43 -20.36
C ASP A 150 -3.32 -11.31 -20.39
N ASP A 151 -3.40 -12.30 -19.50
CA ASP A 151 -4.61 -13.13 -19.32
C ASP A 151 -5.81 -12.29 -18.84
N VAL A 152 -5.61 -11.39 -17.88
CA VAL A 152 -6.67 -10.48 -17.42
C VAL A 152 -7.16 -9.60 -18.56
N VAL A 153 -6.25 -8.98 -19.32
CA VAL A 153 -6.61 -8.12 -20.44
C VAL A 153 -7.33 -8.91 -21.54
N ALA A 154 -6.87 -10.12 -21.85
CA ALA A 154 -7.50 -10.96 -22.87
C ALA A 154 -8.90 -11.44 -22.46
N ALA A 155 -9.10 -11.81 -21.19
CA ALA A 155 -10.34 -12.37 -20.70
C ALA A 155 -11.39 -11.32 -20.30
N LEU A 156 -10.95 -10.19 -19.72
CA LEU A 156 -11.83 -9.20 -19.09
C LEU A 156 -11.71 -7.80 -19.71
N GLY A 157 -10.78 -7.60 -20.65
CA GLY A 157 -10.40 -6.27 -21.13
C GLY A 157 -9.44 -5.54 -20.18
N PRO A 158 -8.90 -4.39 -20.58
CA PRO A 158 -8.03 -3.60 -19.72
C PRO A 158 -8.82 -3.12 -18.49
N PRO A 159 -8.29 -3.28 -17.26
CA PRO A 159 -9.02 -2.86 -16.08
C PRO A 159 -9.21 -1.34 -16.06
N GLU A 160 -10.40 -0.91 -15.61
CA GLU A 160 -10.84 0.50 -15.61
C GLU A 160 -10.13 1.39 -14.57
N GLY A 161 -9.28 0.79 -13.74
CA GLY A 161 -8.40 1.51 -12.83
C GLY A 161 -7.48 0.56 -12.07
N ILE A 162 -6.17 0.76 -12.23
CA ILE A 162 -5.18 0.21 -11.30
C ILE A 162 -4.75 1.37 -10.42
N PHE A 163 -4.96 1.23 -9.11
CA PHE A 163 -4.37 2.17 -8.16
C PHE A 163 -2.92 1.77 -7.92
N ARG A 164 -1.99 2.68 -8.23
CA ARG A 164 -0.55 2.52 -7.99
C ARG A 164 -0.08 3.48 -6.91
N PRO A 165 0.70 3.03 -5.92
CA PRO A 165 1.31 3.92 -4.94
C PRO A 165 2.16 4.98 -5.63
N ARG A 166 1.94 6.25 -5.27
CA ARG A 166 2.63 7.40 -5.86
C ARG A 166 3.36 8.16 -4.75
N ARG A 167 4.60 8.55 -5.03
CA ARG A 167 5.38 9.39 -4.11
C ARG A 167 4.69 10.74 -3.89
N TRP A 168 4.79 11.26 -2.67
CA TRP A 168 4.35 12.62 -2.37
C TRP A 168 5.08 13.65 -3.27
N PRO A 169 4.39 14.73 -3.69
CA PRO A 169 5.01 15.81 -4.43
C PRO A 169 6.21 16.40 -3.65
N THR A 170 7.34 16.57 -4.34
CA THR A 170 8.54 17.20 -3.78
C THR A 170 8.41 18.72 -3.69
N GLU A 171 7.49 19.30 -4.47
CA GLU A 171 7.25 20.74 -4.54
C GLU A 171 5.85 21.10 -4.03
N PRO A 172 5.63 22.35 -3.56
CA PRO A 172 4.31 22.83 -3.22
C PRO A 172 3.37 22.82 -4.43
N VAL A 173 2.20 22.19 -4.28
CA VAL A 173 1.19 22.15 -5.35
C VAL A 173 0.13 23.23 -5.11
N PRO A 174 -0.12 24.15 -6.06
CA PRO A 174 -1.14 25.17 -5.90
C PRO A 174 -2.53 24.58 -5.59
N GLY A 175 -3.19 25.12 -4.57
CA GLY A 175 -4.51 24.65 -4.14
C GLY A 175 -4.52 23.34 -3.34
N SER A 176 -3.35 22.77 -3.06
CA SER A 176 -3.24 21.61 -2.17
C SER A 176 -3.31 22.00 -0.70
N VAL A 177 -3.72 21.04 0.14
CA VAL A 177 -3.81 21.20 1.59
C VAL A 177 -2.66 20.43 2.24
N PRO A 178 -1.79 21.10 3.02
CA PRO A 178 -0.70 20.41 3.70
C PRO A 178 -1.24 19.48 4.80
N LEU A 179 -0.71 18.26 4.88
CA LEU A 179 -1.02 17.32 5.95
C LEU A 179 -0.19 17.69 7.19
N PRO A 180 -0.83 18.00 8.34
CA PRO A 180 -0.11 18.47 9.51
C PRO A 180 0.91 17.43 10.04
N HIS A 181 0.65 16.13 9.85
CA HIS A 181 1.60 15.05 10.09
C HIS A 181 1.31 13.89 9.13
N ALA A 182 2.24 13.55 8.24
CA ALA A 182 2.19 12.25 7.57
C ALA A 182 2.83 11.22 8.50
N SER A 183 2.13 10.10 8.72
CA SER A 183 2.53 9.04 9.66
C SER A 183 3.58 8.13 9.04
#